data_AF-A0A377AKE9-F1
#
_entry.id   AF-A0A377AKE9-F1
#
_cell.length_a   1.000
_cell.length_b   1.000
_cell.length_c   1.000
_cell.angle_alpha   90.00
_cell.angle_beta   90.00
_cell.angle_gamma   90.00
#
_symmetry.space_group_name_H-M   'P 1'
#
loop_
_entity.id
_entity.type
_entity.pdbx_description
1 polymer ?
#
loop_
_entity_poly.entity_id
_entity_poly.type
_entity_poly.pdbx_seq_one_letter_code
_entity_poly.pdbx_strand_id
1 'polypeptide(L)'
;MDFASILSKEYADAMMKAGTPGKLDLNPIGTGPFQLQQYQKDSRIRYKAFDGYWGTKPQIDTLVFSITPDASVRYAKLQKNECQVMPYPNPADIARMKQDKSINLMEMPGLNVGYLSYNVQKKPLDDVKVRQALTYAVNKRRDHQSGLSGRGCISEKPDPANHVGL
;
A
#
# COMPACT_ATOMS: atom_id res chain seq x y z
N MET A 1 7.21 6.83 -1.25
CA MET A 1 7.69 7.22 -2.58
C MET A 1 9.13 6.75 -2.69
N ASP A 2 9.32 5.61 -3.34
CA ASP A 2 10.57 4.88 -3.55
C ASP A 2 11.38 5.38 -4.76
N PHE A 3 10.76 6.18 -5.64
CA PHE A 3 11.34 6.66 -6.90
C PHE A 3 12.65 7.46 -6.76
N ALA A 4 12.92 8.02 -5.58
CA ALA A 4 14.15 8.77 -5.27
C ALA A 4 15.10 8.01 -4.33
N SER A 5 14.92 6.69 -4.17
CA SER A 5 15.84 5.87 -3.38
C SER A 5 17.22 5.80 -4.04
N ILE A 6 18.27 5.86 -3.23
CA ILE A 6 19.65 5.80 -3.73
C ILE A 6 20.09 4.35 -3.91
N LEU A 7 20.51 3.99 -5.12
CA LEU A 7 21.04 2.66 -5.45
C LEU A 7 22.58 2.65 -5.40
N SER A 8 23.17 1.48 -5.18
CA SER A 8 24.63 1.32 -5.19
C SER A 8 25.18 1.28 -6.62
N LYS A 9 25.98 2.29 -6.97
CA LYS A 9 26.71 2.34 -8.26
C LYS A 9 27.69 1.17 -8.40
N GLU A 10 28.41 0.84 -7.33
CA GLU A 10 29.35 -0.28 -7.32
C GLU A 10 28.65 -1.60 -7.62
N TYR A 11 27.48 -1.83 -7.00
CA TYR A 11 26.70 -3.04 -7.26
C TYR A 11 26.17 -3.08 -8.69
N ALA A 12 25.69 -1.94 -9.20
CA ALA A 12 25.26 -1.83 -10.59
C ALA A 12 26.41 -2.19 -11.55
N ASP A 13 27.61 -1.66 -11.34
CA ASP A 13 28.80 -1.96 -12.16
C ASP A 13 29.19 -3.44 -12.11
N ALA A 14 29.12 -4.05 -10.92
CA ALA A 14 29.39 -5.47 -10.74
C ALA A 14 28.39 -6.34 -11.53
N MET A 15 27.08 -6.02 -11.47
CA MET A 15 26.05 -6.77 -12.19
C MET A 15 26.10 -6.54 -13.70
N MET A 16 26.47 -5.33 -14.15
CA MET A 16 26.74 -5.04 -15.56
C MET A 16 27.91 -5.87 -16.08
N LYS A 17 29.03 -5.88 -15.35
CA LYS A 17 30.22 -6.69 -15.71
C LYS A 17 29.92 -8.19 -15.71
N ALA A 18 29.05 -8.65 -14.81
CA ALA A 18 28.59 -10.04 -14.75
C ALA A 18 27.54 -10.41 -15.82
N GLY A 19 27.13 -9.47 -16.68
CA GLY A 19 26.10 -9.71 -17.71
C GLY A 19 24.71 -9.99 -17.14
N THR A 20 24.44 -9.59 -15.89
CA THR A 20 23.17 -9.85 -15.20
C THR A 20 22.57 -8.57 -14.59
N PRO A 21 22.38 -7.48 -15.38
CA PRO A 21 21.96 -6.18 -14.87
C PRO A 21 20.62 -6.20 -14.11
N GLY A 22 19.67 -7.06 -14.51
CA GLY A 22 18.38 -7.18 -13.84
C GLY A 22 18.46 -7.65 -12.37
N LYS A 23 19.62 -8.16 -11.92
CA LYS A 23 19.84 -8.45 -10.50
C LYS A 23 19.87 -7.18 -9.64
N LEU A 24 20.22 -6.03 -10.21
CA LEU A 24 20.15 -4.74 -9.51
C LEU A 24 18.73 -4.49 -8.98
N ASP A 25 17.72 -4.82 -9.77
CA ASP A 25 16.30 -4.60 -9.44
C ASP A 25 15.71 -5.74 -8.59
N LEU A 26 16.13 -6.99 -8.84
CA LEU A 26 15.56 -8.17 -8.21
C LEU A 26 16.20 -8.53 -6.87
N ASN A 27 17.48 -8.18 -6.67
CA ASN A 27 18.26 -8.47 -5.47
C ASN A 27 18.74 -7.16 -4.84
N PRO A 28 17.86 -6.44 -4.12
CA PRO A 28 18.14 -5.09 -3.66
C PRO A 28 19.30 -5.05 -2.64
N ILE A 29 20.25 -4.16 -2.91
CA ILE A 29 21.28 -3.74 -1.95
C ILE A 29 21.08 -2.24 -1.69
N GLY A 30 20.82 -1.88 -0.44
CA GLY A 30 20.57 -0.51 -0.03
C GLY A 30 21.14 -0.19 1.36
N THR A 31 20.93 1.03 1.82
CA THR A 31 21.44 1.56 3.09
C THR A 31 20.36 1.67 4.18
N GLY A 32 19.23 1.00 3.97
CA GLY A 32 18.08 1.02 4.89
C GLY A 32 18.29 0.19 6.17
N PRO A 33 17.34 0.26 7.12
CA PRO A 33 17.44 -0.44 8.40
C PRO A 33 17.32 -1.96 8.31
N PHE A 34 16.80 -2.48 7.20
CA PHE A 34 16.60 -3.89 6.94
C PHE A 34 17.18 -4.28 5.59
N GLN A 35 17.69 -5.52 5.52
CA GLN A 35 18.18 -6.15 4.29
C GLN A 35 17.28 -7.33 3.91
N LEU A 36 17.03 -7.51 2.62
CA LEU A 36 16.27 -8.65 2.11
C LEU A 36 17.06 -9.95 2.38
N GLN A 37 16.43 -10.89 3.08
CA GLN A 37 16.99 -12.21 3.36
C GLN A 37 16.44 -13.28 2.41
N GLN A 38 15.12 -13.28 2.20
CA GLN A 38 14.47 -14.25 1.33
C GLN A 38 13.17 -13.67 0.77
N TYR A 39 12.91 -13.94 -0.51
CA TYR A 39 11.60 -13.74 -1.11
C TYR A 39 11.07 -15.06 -1.66
N GLN A 40 9.89 -15.47 -1.20
CA GLN A 40 9.11 -16.55 -1.79
C GLN A 40 7.87 -15.94 -2.42
N LYS A 41 7.83 -16.00 -3.76
CA LYS A 41 6.77 -15.40 -4.57
C LYS A 41 5.38 -15.81 -4.04
N ASP A 42 4.52 -14.81 -3.90
CA ASP A 42 3.12 -14.93 -3.45
C ASP A 42 2.92 -15.60 -2.08
N SER A 43 3.99 -15.77 -1.29
CA SER A 43 3.95 -16.44 0.02
C SER A 43 4.50 -15.57 1.14
N ARG A 44 5.81 -15.26 1.10
CA ARG A 44 6.46 -14.52 2.20
C ARG A 44 7.70 -13.74 1.77
N ILE A 45 7.94 -12.64 2.47
CA ILE A 45 9.19 -11.88 2.38
C ILE A 45 9.83 -11.84 3.76
N ARG A 46 11.12 -12.16 3.85
CA ARG A 46 11.90 -12.11 5.08
C ARG A 46 12.99 -11.06 4.94
N TYR A 47 13.08 -10.21 5.94
CA TYR A 47 14.15 -9.25 6.11
C TYR A 47 14.86 -9.48 7.43
N LYS A 48 16.16 -9.18 7.44
CA LYS A 48 16.98 -9.13 8.66
C LYS A 48 17.34 -7.67 8.95
N ALA A 49 17.40 -7.27 10.21
CA ALA A 49 17.96 -5.97 10.59
C ALA A 49 19.40 -5.84 10.06
N PHE A 50 19.75 -4.67 9.54
CA PHE A 50 21.09 -4.39 9.02
C PHE A 50 21.99 -3.87 10.14
N ASP A 51 22.98 -4.67 10.56
CA ASP A 51 23.87 -4.35 11.67
C ASP A 51 24.70 -3.07 11.45
N GLY A 52 24.97 -2.74 10.18
CA GLY A 52 25.68 -1.53 9.74
C GLY A 52 24.77 -0.33 9.45
N TYR A 53 23.50 -0.36 9.86
CA TYR A 53 22.59 0.77 9.64
C TYR A 53 23.10 2.02 10.37
N TRP A 54 23.19 3.12 9.64
CA TRP A 54 23.76 4.39 10.11
C TRP A 54 22.85 5.16 11.08
N GLY A 55 21.56 4.82 11.11
CA GLY A 55 20.57 5.45 11.97
C GLY A 55 20.30 4.68 13.27
N THR A 56 19.12 4.90 13.85
CA THR A 56 18.66 4.10 15.00
C THR A 56 18.33 2.69 14.54
N LYS A 57 18.99 1.70 15.15
CA LYS A 57 18.75 0.28 14.84
C LYS A 57 17.31 -0.12 15.17
N PRO A 58 16.65 -0.92 14.33
CA PRO A 58 15.35 -1.49 14.67
C PRO A 58 15.41 -2.28 15.96
N GLN A 59 14.33 -2.24 16.74
CA GLN A 59 14.16 -3.07 17.94
C GLN A 59 13.77 -4.53 17.61
N ILE A 60 13.57 -4.85 16.33
CA ILE A 60 13.24 -6.19 15.85
C ILE A 60 14.35 -6.68 14.92
N ASP A 61 14.81 -7.91 15.15
CA ASP A 61 15.89 -8.50 14.36
C ASP A 61 15.41 -9.05 13.02
N THR A 62 14.17 -9.51 12.98
CA THR A 62 13.56 -10.13 11.80
C THR A 62 12.20 -9.51 11.51
N LEU A 63 12.00 -9.09 10.27
CA LEU A 63 10.73 -8.62 9.76
C LEU A 63 10.21 -9.61 8.72
N VAL A 64 8.98 -10.10 8.91
CA VAL A 64 8.34 -11.07 8.02
C VAL A 64 7.06 -10.48 7.47
N PHE A 65 6.97 -10.40 6.14
CA PHE A 65 5.71 -10.13 5.47
C PHE A 65 5.10 -11.46 5.06
N SER A 66 3.96 -11.83 5.67
CA SER A 66 3.14 -12.95 5.22
C SER A 66 2.13 -12.44 4.20
N ILE A 67 2.29 -12.83 2.93
CA ILE A 67 1.42 -12.38 1.85
C ILE A 67 0.06 -13.06 2.03
N THR A 68 -0.93 -12.27 2.48
CA THR A 68 -2.29 -12.75 2.76
C THR A 68 -3.28 -11.81 2.08
N PRO A 69 -3.67 -12.10 0.82
CA PRO A 69 -4.52 -11.20 0.02
C PRO A 69 -5.92 -10.99 0.59
N ASP A 70 -6.49 -12.02 1.21
CA ASP A 70 -7.84 -11.97 1.79
C ASP A 70 -7.86 -11.23 3.13
N ALA A 71 -8.72 -10.21 3.25
CA ALA A 71 -8.81 -9.36 4.44
C ALA A 71 -9.38 -10.08 5.66
N SER A 72 -10.30 -11.02 5.47
CA SER A 72 -10.89 -11.83 6.54
C SER A 72 -9.84 -12.78 7.12
N VAL A 73 -9.00 -13.38 6.26
CA VAL A 73 -7.87 -14.21 6.69
C VAL A 73 -6.81 -13.38 7.41
N ARG A 74 -6.51 -12.15 6.95
CA ARG A 74 -5.63 -11.23 7.69
C ARG A 74 -6.15 -10.96 9.09
N TYR A 75 -7.44 -10.68 9.22
CA TYR A 75 -8.06 -10.41 10.51
C TYR A 75 -8.02 -11.63 11.44
N ALA A 76 -8.33 -12.83 10.93
CA ALA A 76 -8.23 -14.06 11.70
C ALA A 76 -6.80 -14.34 12.21
N LYS A 77 -5.77 -14.06 11.40
CA LYS A 77 -4.36 -14.16 11.81
C LYS A 77 -4.00 -13.16 12.90
N LEU A 78 -4.51 -11.93 12.83
CA LEU A 78 -4.30 -10.91 13.84
C LEU A 78 -4.89 -11.36 15.19
N GLN A 79 -6.12 -11.88 15.19
CA GLN A 79 -6.78 -12.39 16.39
C GLN A 79 -6.05 -13.59 17.03
N LYS A 80 -5.38 -14.41 16.21
CA LYS A 80 -4.55 -15.54 16.67
C LYS A 80 -3.11 -15.15 17.01
N ASN A 81 -2.75 -13.88 16.87
CA ASN A 81 -1.39 -13.38 17.00
C ASN A 81 -0.38 -14.06 16.05
N GLU A 82 -0.85 -14.60 14.93
CA GLU A 82 0.00 -15.09 13.83
C GLU A 82 0.58 -13.91 13.02
N CYS A 83 -0.05 -12.73 13.09
CA CYS A 83 0.50 -11.46 12.64
C CYS A 83 0.22 -10.36 13.66
N GLN A 84 1.08 -9.34 13.70
CA GLN A 84 0.97 -8.22 14.64
C GLN A 84 0.43 -6.95 13.96
N VAL A 85 0.46 -6.88 12.63
CA VAL A 85 0.00 -5.74 11.83
C VAL A 85 -0.68 -6.26 10.57
N MET A 86 -1.81 -5.65 10.20
CA MET A 86 -2.45 -5.87 8.90
C MET A 86 -2.93 -4.55 8.28
N PRO A 87 -2.77 -4.35 6.97
CA PRO A 87 -3.38 -3.23 6.25
C PRO A 87 -4.76 -3.59 5.71
N TYR A 88 -5.52 -2.55 5.36
CA TYR A 88 -6.79 -2.64 4.63
C TYR A 88 -7.78 -3.67 5.22
N PRO A 89 -8.24 -3.49 6.47
CA PRO A 89 -9.31 -4.32 7.03
C PRO A 89 -10.61 -4.17 6.24
N ASN A 90 -11.46 -5.20 6.26
CA ASN A 90 -12.81 -5.08 5.71
C ASN A 90 -13.58 -4.00 6.48
N PRO A 91 -14.31 -3.09 5.79
CA PRO A 91 -15.09 -2.06 6.47
C PRO A 91 -16.12 -2.60 7.48
N ALA A 92 -16.66 -3.80 7.23
CA ALA A 92 -17.61 -4.50 8.09
C ALA A 92 -16.99 -5.02 9.41
N ASP A 93 -15.70 -5.37 9.40
CA ASP A 93 -15.02 -5.94 10.57
C ASP A 93 -14.58 -4.88 11.58
N ILE A 94 -14.42 -3.62 11.14
CA ILE A 94 -13.93 -2.53 11.99
C ILE A 94 -14.75 -2.36 13.28
N ALA A 95 -16.08 -2.50 13.23
CA ALA A 95 -16.91 -2.36 14.43
C ALA A 95 -16.52 -3.40 15.50
N ARG A 96 -16.20 -4.62 15.06
CA ARG A 96 -15.70 -5.69 15.94
C ARG A 96 -14.26 -5.42 16.37
N MET A 97 -13.40 -4.95 15.47
CA MET A 97 -12.00 -4.59 15.82
C MET A 97 -11.93 -3.50 16.89
N LYS A 98 -12.84 -2.51 16.89
CA LYS A 98 -12.93 -1.48 17.94
C LYS A 98 -13.27 -2.03 19.31
N GLN A 99 -13.96 -3.16 19.36
CA GLN A 99 -14.39 -3.81 20.61
C GLN A 99 -13.37 -4.84 21.10
N ASP A 100 -12.45 -5.27 20.23
CA ASP A 100 -11.43 -6.26 20.55
C ASP A 100 -10.26 -5.62 21.32
N LYS A 101 -10.14 -5.96 22.60
CA LYS A 101 -9.08 -5.42 23.49
C LYS A 101 -7.68 -5.90 23.13
N SER A 102 -7.55 -6.94 22.30
CA SER A 102 -6.24 -7.41 21.83
C SER A 102 -5.71 -6.59 20.65
N ILE A 103 -6.52 -5.70 20.07
CA ILE A 103 -6.20 -4.95 18.86
C ILE A 103 -6.20 -3.47 19.16
N ASN A 104 -5.08 -2.80 18.87
CA ASN A 104 -5.04 -1.35 18.81
C ASN A 104 -5.40 -0.88 17.40
N LEU A 105 -6.67 -0.52 17.18
CA LEU A 105 -7.12 0.00 15.88
C LEU A 105 -6.72 1.48 15.73
N MET A 106 -5.71 1.74 14.91
CA MET A 106 -5.29 3.10 14.54
C MET A 106 -6.10 3.62 13.35
N GLU A 107 -6.67 4.82 13.49
CA GLU A 107 -7.42 5.50 12.42
C GLU A 107 -6.84 6.90 12.18
N MET A 108 -6.62 7.25 10.91
CA MET A 108 -6.16 8.57 10.48
C MET A 108 -6.86 8.94 9.16
N PRO A 109 -7.20 10.23 8.93
CA PRO A 109 -7.69 10.67 7.62
C PRO A 109 -6.68 10.35 6.52
N GLY A 110 -7.12 9.62 5.50
CA GLY A 110 -6.27 9.20 4.39
C GLY A 110 -5.92 10.37 3.47
N LEU A 111 -4.68 10.42 3.02
CA LEU A 111 -4.24 11.28 1.92
C LEU A 111 -4.35 10.51 0.59
N ASN A 112 -5.57 10.10 0.23
CA ASN A 112 -5.85 9.32 -0.97
C ASN A 112 -7.21 9.71 -1.57
N VAL A 113 -7.41 9.38 -2.85
CA VAL A 113 -8.68 9.59 -3.56
C VAL A 113 -8.97 8.37 -4.44
N GLY A 114 -10.20 7.86 -4.36
CA GLY A 114 -10.72 6.86 -5.30
C GLY A 114 -11.50 7.56 -6.41
N TYR A 115 -11.17 7.29 -7.68
CA TYR A 115 -11.84 7.87 -8.83
C TYR A 115 -11.88 6.90 -10.01
N LEU A 116 -12.82 7.14 -10.93
CA LEU A 116 -12.88 6.45 -12.21
C LEU A 116 -12.26 7.33 -13.28
N SER A 117 -11.16 6.87 -13.87
CA SER A 117 -10.50 7.57 -14.98
C SER A 117 -11.20 7.28 -16.30
N TYR A 118 -11.50 8.32 -17.07
CA TYR A 118 -11.94 8.18 -18.45
C TYR A 118 -10.74 8.31 -19.40
N ASN A 119 -10.55 7.33 -20.28
CA ASN A 119 -9.55 7.45 -21.34
C ASN A 119 -10.07 8.38 -22.45
N VAL A 120 -9.67 9.65 -22.40
CA VAL A 120 -10.12 10.70 -23.33
C VAL A 120 -9.60 10.53 -24.76
N GLN A 121 -8.78 9.52 -25.04
CA GLN A 121 -8.32 9.18 -26.40
C GLN A 121 -9.19 8.10 -27.05
N LYS A 122 -10.17 7.54 -26.34
CA LYS A 122 -11.04 6.46 -26.82
C LYS A 122 -12.47 6.94 -26.98
N LYS A 123 -13.00 6.87 -28.20
CA LYS A 123 -14.42 7.13 -28.46
C LYS A 123 -15.32 6.15 -27.68
N PRO A 124 -16.45 6.60 -27.08
CA PRO A 124 -16.98 7.97 -27.07
C PRO A 124 -16.53 8.82 -25.87
N LEU A 125 -15.53 8.39 -25.11
CA LEU A 125 -15.06 9.08 -23.90
C LEU A 125 -14.19 10.32 -24.22
N ASP A 126 -13.85 10.56 -25.48
CA ASP A 126 -13.21 11.78 -25.98
C ASP A 126 -14.14 13.00 -25.88
N ASP A 127 -15.47 12.81 -26.03
CA ASP A 127 -16.46 13.85 -25.84
C ASP A 127 -16.67 14.21 -24.35
N VAL A 128 -16.47 15.48 -24.00
CA VAL A 128 -16.71 16.03 -22.66
C VAL A 128 -18.14 15.78 -22.19
N LYS A 129 -19.14 15.91 -23.07
CA LYS A 129 -20.56 15.73 -22.73
C LYS A 129 -20.87 14.29 -22.33
N VAL A 130 -20.23 13.32 -22.98
CA VAL A 130 -20.36 11.90 -22.61
C VAL A 130 -19.80 11.66 -21.22
N ARG A 131 -18.63 12.21 -20.89
CA ARG A 131 -18.04 12.09 -19.55
C ARG A 131 -18.89 12.77 -18.47
N GLN A 132 -19.45 13.95 -18.77
CA GLN A 132 -20.39 14.63 -17.88
C GLN A 132 -21.65 13.79 -17.66
N ALA A 133 -22.26 13.25 -18.72
CA ALA A 133 -23.43 12.39 -18.63
C ALA A 133 -23.17 11.14 -17.75
N LEU A 134 -22.03 10.47 -17.95
CA LEU A 134 -21.62 9.34 -17.11
C LEU A 134 -21.41 9.75 -15.65
N THR A 135 -20.84 10.94 -15.41
CA THR A 135 -20.66 11.47 -14.05
C THR A 135 -21.99 11.75 -13.36
N TYR A 136 -22.96 12.33 -14.06
CA TYR A 136 -24.31 12.57 -13.52
C TYR A 136 -25.11 11.29 -13.30
N ALA A 137 -24.81 10.22 -14.04
CA ALA A 137 -25.46 8.92 -13.89
C ALA A 137 -25.02 8.14 -12.64
N VAL A 138 -23.89 8.50 -12.01
CA VAL A 138 -23.35 7.80 -10.84
C VAL A 138 -23.91 8.37 -9.55
N ASN A 139 -24.58 7.52 -8.75
CA ASN A 139 -25.02 7.88 -7.41
C ASN A 139 -23.91 7.67 -6.37
N LYS A 140 -23.03 8.68 -6.25
CA LYS A 140 -21.88 8.66 -5.33
C LYS A 140 -22.28 8.41 -3.87
N ARG A 141 -23.46 8.88 -3.42
CA ARG A 141 -23.92 8.68 -2.04
C ARG A 141 -24.23 7.21 -1.76
N ARG A 142 -24.96 6.56 -2.66
CA ARG A 142 -25.29 5.14 -2.54
C ARG A 142 -24.01 4.31 -2.55
N ASP A 143 -23.10 4.58 -3.48
CA ASP A 143 -21.88 3.79 -3.64
C ASP A 143 -20.93 3.95 -2.44
N HIS A 144 -20.87 5.14 -1.83
CA HIS A 144 -20.14 5.36 -0.58
C HIS A 144 -20.72 4.57 0.59
N GLN A 145 -22.05 4.50 0.71
CA GLN A 145 -22.72 3.74 1.76
C GLN A 145 -22.54 2.23 1.58
N SER A 146 -22.75 1.70 0.37
CA SER A 146 -22.69 0.26 0.11
C SER A 146 -21.26 -0.27 0.00
N GLY A 147 -20.35 0.48 -0.61
CA GLY A 147 -18.98 0.04 -0.89
C GLY A 147 -18.00 0.28 0.26
N LEU A 148 -18.13 1.42 0.97
CA LEU A 148 -17.21 1.80 2.05
C LEU A 148 -17.85 1.72 3.43
N SER A 149 -19.09 1.23 3.54
CA SER A 149 -19.85 1.24 4.80
C SER A 149 -19.90 2.64 5.44
N GLY A 150 -19.96 3.68 4.60
CA GLY A 150 -19.96 5.08 5.05
C GLY A 150 -18.61 5.63 5.50
N ARG A 151 -17.50 4.90 5.32
CA ARG A 151 -16.15 5.39 5.64
C ARG A 151 -15.56 6.21 4.49
N GLY A 152 -14.93 7.32 4.83
CA GLY A 152 -14.42 8.29 3.88
C GLY A 152 -15.36 9.49 3.72
N CYS A 153 -15.06 10.34 2.75
CA CYS A 153 -15.91 11.46 2.37
C CYS A 153 -16.11 11.44 0.86
N ILE A 154 -17.30 11.82 0.41
CA ILE A 154 -17.55 12.01 -1.02
C ILE A 154 -16.66 13.17 -1.47
N SER A 155 -15.73 12.90 -2.37
CA SER A 155 -14.84 13.93 -2.88
C SER A 155 -15.48 14.69 -4.04
N GLU A 156 -15.43 16.00 -3.96
CA GLU A 156 -15.73 16.92 -5.07
C GLU A 156 -14.46 17.42 -5.77
N LYS A 157 -13.30 17.25 -5.12
CA LYS A 157 -11.98 17.65 -5.61
C LYS A 157 -11.03 16.45 -5.72
N PRO A 158 -10.01 16.49 -6.59
CA PRO A 158 -8.98 15.46 -6.62
C PRO A 158 -8.17 15.44 -5.32
N ASP A 159 -7.93 16.62 -4.75
CA ASP A 159 -7.20 16.75 -3.50
C ASP A 159 -8.11 16.46 -2.30
N PRO A 160 -7.68 15.60 -1.37
CA PRO A 160 -8.41 15.37 -0.13
C PRO A 160 -8.37 16.62 0.75
N ALA A 161 -9.38 16.79 1.61
CA ALA A 161 -9.57 18.01 2.41
C ALA A 161 -8.40 18.32 3.38
N ASN A 162 -7.59 17.33 3.73
CA ASN A 162 -6.40 17.49 4.57
C ASN A 162 -5.12 17.76 3.75
N HIS A 163 -5.23 17.96 2.44
CA HIS A 163 -4.12 18.39 1.60
C HIS A 163 -3.91 19.91 1.77
N VAL A 164 -2.77 20.29 2.35
CA VAL A 164 -2.31 21.69 2.35
C VAL A 164 -1.56 21.89 1.05
N GLY A 165 -2.18 22.58 0.09
CA GLY A 165 -1.52 22.96 -1.16
C GLY A 165 -0.27 23.78 -0.86
N LEU A 166 0.83 23.44 -1.53
CA LEU A 166 1.99 24.32 -1.66
C LEU A 166 1.70 25.40 -2.71
#